data_AF-A0A2E5TZE5-F1
#
_entry.id   AF-A0A2E5TZE5-F1
#
_cell.length_a   1.000
_cell.length_b   1.000
_cell.length_c   1.000
_cell.angle_alpha   90.00
_cell.angle_beta   90.00
_cell.angle_gamma   90.00
#
_symmetry.space_group_name_H-M   'P 1'
#
loop_
_entity.id
_entity.type
_entity.pdbx_description
1 polymer ?
#
loop_
_entity_poly.entity_id
_entity_poly.type
_entity_poly.pdbx_seq_one_letter_code
_entity_poly.pdbx_strand_id
1 'polypeptide(L)'
;MLSRADGRKCPTCSGKMEHLSGQKFGHERPNAATIEHINPRKLGGSNETWNLIVRCNLCNRASGHMMNEWLQRHKHNPPWNEKKRMINYLWLEVHDTFTAQELYPELFASFWDKRNSMSTQEVRV
;
A
#
# COMPACT_ATOMS: atom_id res chain seq x y z
N MET A 1 -14.35 -0.87 -10.54
CA MET A 1 -13.82 -1.09 -9.17
C MET A 1 -13.69 0.22 -8.42
N LEU A 2 -12.98 1.22 -8.97
CA LEU A 2 -12.72 2.53 -8.34
C LEU A 2 -13.98 3.34 -8.00
N SER A 3 -14.95 3.45 -8.91
CA SER A 3 -16.22 4.16 -8.65
C SER A 3 -17.00 3.61 -7.46
N ARG A 4 -16.91 2.30 -7.19
CA ARG A 4 -17.56 1.65 -6.04
C ARG A 4 -16.80 1.86 -4.73
N ALA A 5 -15.58 2.39 -4.79
CA ALA A 5 -14.76 2.69 -3.63
C ALA A 5 -14.92 4.15 -3.18
N ASP A 6 -15.58 4.99 -3.98
CA ASP A 6 -15.86 6.37 -3.61
C ASP A 6 -16.63 6.43 -2.30
N GLY A 7 -16.14 7.28 -1.39
CA GLY A 7 -16.69 7.43 -0.04
C GLY A 7 -16.49 6.26 0.90
N ARG A 8 -15.92 5.12 0.46
CA ARG A 8 -15.59 3.99 1.33
C ARG A 8 -14.29 4.25 2.10
N LYS A 9 -14.14 3.59 3.24
CA LYS A 9 -12.91 3.63 4.04
C LYS A 9 -11.81 2.81 3.37
N CYS A 10 -10.59 3.35 3.31
CA CYS A 10 -9.40 2.62 2.93
C CYS A 10 -9.20 1.43 3.88
N PRO A 11 -8.96 0.21 3.37
CA PRO A 11 -8.88 -0.98 4.22
C PRO A 11 -7.73 -0.94 5.22
N THR A 12 -6.68 -0.14 4.95
CA THR A 12 -5.51 -0.04 5.85
C THR A 12 -5.64 1.09 6.87
N CYS A 13 -5.89 2.33 6.43
CA CYS A 13 -5.89 3.49 7.32
C CYS A 13 -7.29 3.99 7.73
N SER A 14 -8.35 3.35 7.25
CA SER A 14 -9.75 3.77 7.46
C SER A 14 -10.12 5.16 6.94
N GLY A 15 -9.21 5.89 6.31
CA GLY A 15 -9.48 7.19 5.67
C GLY A 15 -10.47 7.07 4.53
N LYS A 16 -11.36 8.06 4.38
CA LYS A 16 -12.38 8.08 3.32
C LYS A 16 -11.71 8.27 1.95
N MET A 17 -11.99 7.35 1.02
CA MET A 17 -11.45 7.40 -0.33
C MET A 17 -12.32 8.24 -1.26
N GLU A 18 -11.68 8.81 -2.29
CA GLU A 18 -12.32 9.65 -3.31
C GLU A 18 -12.03 9.13 -4.71
N HIS A 19 -13.06 8.89 -5.52
CA HIS A 19 -12.91 8.51 -6.92
C HIS A 19 -12.85 9.72 -7.84
N LEU A 20 -11.66 10.02 -8.35
CA LEU A 20 -11.42 11.13 -9.28
C LEU A 20 -11.59 10.66 -10.74
N SER A 21 -12.83 10.62 -11.22
CA SER A 21 -13.15 10.11 -12.57
C SER A 21 -12.52 10.95 -13.68
N GLY A 22 -11.67 10.32 -14.51
CA GLY A 22 -11.03 10.97 -15.67
C GLY A 22 -9.95 12.00 -15.34
N GLN A 23 -9.60 12.17 -14.05
CA GLN A 23 -8.60 13.14 -13.61
C GLN A 23 -7.27 12.43 -13.34
N LYS A 24 -6.18 13.02 -13.81
CA LYS A 24 -4.84 12.65 -13.36
C LYS A 24 -4.61 13.29 -11.99
N PHE A 25 -3.97 12.56 -11.10
CA PHE A 25 -3.57 13.05 -9.79
C PHE A 25 -2.20 12.51 -9.42
N GLY A 26 -1.48 13.29 -8.62
CA GLY A 26 -0.20 12.93 -8.05
C GLY A 26 -0.28 12.84 -6.54
N HIS A 27 0.73 13.39 -5.87
CA HIS A 27 0.89 13.31 -4.44
C HIS A 27 -0.10 14.19 -3.66
N GLU A 28 -0.63 15.23 -4.32
CA GLU A 28 -1.58 16.22 -3.80
C GLU A 28 -3.00 15.66 -3.54
N ARG A 29 -3.26 14.41 -3.92
CA ARG A 29 -4.53 13.71 -3.67
C ARG A 29 -4.30 12.46 -2.82
N PRO A 30 -3.99 12.58 -1.51
CA PRO A 30 -3.67 11.43 -0.65
C PRO A 30 -4.85 10.45 -0.49
N ASN A 31 -6.07 10.95 -0.60
CA ASN A 31 -7.29 10.14 -0.43
C ASN A 31 -7.83 9.56 -1.75
N ALA A 32 -7.23 9.88 -2.90
CA ALA A 32 -7.70 9.36 -4.17
C ALA A 32 -7.69 7.82 -4.19
N ALA A 33 -8.77 7.21 -4.67
CA ALA A 33 -8.88 5.77 -4.81
C ALA A 33 -7.94 5.29 -5.93
N THR A 34 -7.08 4.34 -5.61
CA THR A 34 -6.11 3.71 -6.51
C THR A 34 -6.28 2.20 -6.51
N ILE A 35 -5.94 1.54 -7.61
CA ILE A 35 -5.85 0.07 -7.67
C ILE A 35 -4.43 -0.32 -7.27
N GLU A 36 -4.31 -1.26 -6.35
CA GLU A 36 -3.05 -1.82 -5.88
C GLU A 36 -3.00 -3.34 -6.07
N HIS A 37 -1.81 -3.86 -6.36
CA HIS A 37 -1.54 -5.29 -6.30
C HIS A 37 -1.27 -5.71 -4.85
N ILE A 38 -2.08 -6.60 -4.28
CA ILE A 38 -1.87 -7.10 -2.91
C ILE A 38 -0.50 -7.79 -2.81
N ASN A 39 -0.23 -8.74 -3.71
CA ASN A 39 1.10 -9.25 -3.95
C ASN A 39 1.70 -8.53 -5.16
N PRO A 40 2.78 -7.76 -5.00
CA PRO A 40 3.42 -7.05 -6.11
C PRO A 40 3.96 -8.01 -7.18
N ARG A 41 3.92 -7.57 -8.44
CA ARG A 41 4.45 -8.35 -9.57
C ARG A 41 5.93 -8.72 -9.42
N LYS A 42 6.72 -7.87 -8.77
CA LYS A 42 8.15 -8.12 -8.49
C LYS A 42 8.37 -9.32 -7.55
N LEU A 43 7.34 -9.70 -6.79
CA LEU A 43 7.30 -10.86 -5.89
C LEU A 43 6.49 -12.02 -6.48
N GLY A 44 6.09 -11.95 -7.75
CA GLY A 44 5.38 -13.01 -8.45
C GLY A 44 3.85 -12.86 -8.46
N GLY A 45 3.30 -11.74 -8.00
CA GLY A 45 1.86 -11.48 -8.08
C GLY A 45 1.34 -11.32 -9.51
N SER A 46 0.07 -11.66 -9.73
CA SER A 46 -0.62 -11.62 -11.03
C SER A 46 -1.45 -10.34 -11.21
N ASN A 47 -2.05 -10.17 -12.39
CA ASN A 47 -3.06 -9.11 -12.65
C ASN A 47 -4.50 -9.60 -12.43
N GLU A 48 -4.66 -10.78 -11.83
CA GLU A 48 -5.98 -11.35 -11.58
C GLU A 48 -6.74 -10.53 -10.54
N THR A 49 -8.06 -10.53 -10.63
CA THR A 49 -8.93 -9.72 -9.77
C THR A 49 -8.76 -10.00 -8.29
N TRP A 50 -8.42 -11.24 -7.91
CA TRP A 50 -8.15 -11.62 -6.52
C TRP A 50 -6.88 -10.96 -5.95
N ASN A 51 -5.94 -10.55 -6.81
CA ASN A 51 -4.70 -9.88 -6.42
C ASN A 51 -4.82 -8.35 -6.49
N LEU A 52 -5.99 -7.82 -6.83
CA LEU A 52 -6.23 -6.38 -6.97
C LEU A 52 -7.14 -5.88 -5.87
N ILE A 53 -6.77 -4.78 -5.24
CA ILE A 53 -7.58 -4.11 -4.22
C ILE A 53 -7.60 -2.60 -4.43
N VAL A 54 -8.67 -1.93 -3.96
CA VAL A 54 -8.70 -0.47 -3.93
C VAL A 54 -8.21 0.06 -2.60
N ARG A 55 -7.26 1.00 -2.65
CA ARG A 55 -6.72 1.71 -1.48
C ARG A 55 -6.57 3.19 -1.78
N CYS A 56 -6.50 4.01 -0.72
CA CYS A 56 -6.14 5.41 -0.92
C CYS A 56 -4.70 5.53 -1.46
N ASN A 57 -4.48 6.56 -2.27
CA ASN A 57 -3.22 6.87 -2.93
C ASN A 57 -2.05 6.97 -1.94
N LEU A 58 -2.26 7.60 -0.78
CA LEU A 58 -1.24 7.74 0.25
C LEU A 58 -0.78 6.37 0.80
N CYS A 59 -1.73 5.49 1.13
CA CYS A 59 -1.39 4.16 1.63
C CYS A 59 -0.74 3.30 0.56
N ASN A 60 -1.24 3.33 -0.67
CA ASN A 60 -0.62 2.64 -1.79
C ASN A 60 0.85 3.06 -1.96
N ARG A 61 1.10 4.37 -2.05
CA ARG A 61 2.46 4.92 -2.17
C ARG A 61 3.36 4.54 -0.98
N ALA A 62 2.84 4.62 0.25
CA ALA A 62 3.61 4.24 1.44
C ALA A 62 4.06 2.77 1.39
N SER A 63 3.17 1.85 1.05
CA SER A 63 3.51 0.42 0.89
C SER A 63 4.51 0.21 -0.25
N GLY A 64 4.32 0.88 -1.39
CA GLY A 64 5.25 0.81 -2.52
C GLY A 64 6.66 1.29 -2.17
N HIS A 65 6.79 2.41 -1.45
CA HIS A 65 8.09 2.92 -0.98
C HIS A 65 8.74 1.99 0.04
N MET A 66 7.98 1.54 1.05
CA MET A 66 8.47 0.60 2.05
C MET A 66 8.98 -0.70 1.40
N MET A 67 8.22 -1.23 0.44
CA MET A 67 8.58 -2.44 -0.31
C MET A 67 9.83 -2.22 -1.17
N ASN A 68 9.95 -1.08 -1.85
CA ASN A 68 11.13 -0.73 -2.64
C ASN A 68 12.40 -0.62 -1.78
N GLU A 69 12.32 -0.01 -0.60
CA GLU A 69 13.46 0.06 0.33
C GLU A 69 13.84 -1.33 0.86
N TRP A 70 12.85 -2.18 1.15
CA TRP A 70 13.10 -3.56 1.53
C TRP A 70 13.76 -4.35 0.39
N LEU A 71 13.34 -4.16 -0.87
CA LEU A 71 13.98 -4.76 -2.03
C LEU A 71 15.43 -4.29 -2.19
N GLN A 72 15.70 -3.00 -2.02
CA GLN A 72 17.04 -2.42 -2.10
C GLN A 72 17.98 -3.02 -1.05
N ARG A 73 17.50 -3.18 0.20
CA ARG A 73 18.24 -3.87 1.27
C ARG A 73 18.64 -5.30 0.90
N HIS A 74 17.83 -5.96 0.08
CA HIS A 74 18.09 -7.31 -0.44
C HIS A 74 18.74 -7.33 -1.83
N LYS A 75 19.26 -6.20 -2.33
CA LYS A 75 19.83 -6.06 -3.68
C LYS A 75 18.90 -6.59 -4.77
N HIS A 76 17.59 -6.39 -4.60
CA HIS A 76 16.50 -6.90 -5.43
C HIS A 76 16.44 -8.43 -5.58
N ASN A 77 17.18 -9.19 -4.77
CA ASN A 77 17.17 -10.66 -4.79
C ASN A 77 17.03 -11.26 -3.38
N PRO A 78 15.90 -11.00 -2.69
CA PRO A 78 15.65 -11.59 -1.38
C PRO A 78 15.49 -13.12 -1.48
N PRO A 79 15.95 -13.87 -0.46
CA PRO A 79 15.69 -15.31 -0.36
C PRO A 79 14.19 -15.59 -0.18
N TRP A 80 13.77 -16.83 -0.44
CA TRP A 80 12.34 -17.18 -0.47
C TRP A 80 11.62 -16.95 0.87
N ASN A 81 12.27 -17.24 2.00
CA ASN A 81 11.72 -16.98 3.33
C ASN A 81 11.40 -15.50 3.55
N GLU A 82 12.29 -14.59 3.12
CA GLU A 82 12.07 -13.14 3.19
C GLU A 82 10.95 -12.70 2.23
N LYS A 83 10.93 -13.23 1.00
CA LYS A 83 9.82 -12.97 0.06
C LYS A 83 8.48 -13.40 0.64
N LYS A 84 8.41 -14.62 1.20
CA LYS A 84 7.21 -15.16 1.83
C LYS A 84 6.76 -14.29 3.02
N ARG A 85 7.69 -13.85 3.86
CA ARG A 85 7.41 -12.93 4.97
C ARG A 85 6.78 -11.62 4.48
N MET A 86 7.37 -11.00 3.45
CA MET A 86 6.85 -9.77 2.85
C MET A 86 5.46 -9.97 2.20
N ILE A 87 5.26 -11.06 1.45
CA ILE A 87 3.97 -11.38 0.82
C ILE A 87 2.87 -11.53 1.88
N ASN A 88 3.14 -12.26 2.96
CA ASN A 88 2.18 -12.43 4.05
C ASN A 88 1.85 -11.09 4.73
N TYR A 89 2.86 -10.24 4.96
CA TYR A 89 2.63 -8.91 5.50
C TYR A 89 1.72 -8.07 4.60
N LEU A 90 2.04 -7.96 3.31
CA LEU A 90 1.26 -7.14 2.37
C LEU A 90 -0.19 -7.62 2.24
N TRP A 91 -0.42 -8.92 2.34
CA TRP A 91 -1.77 -9.48 2.42
C TRP A 91 -2.51 -9.00 3.68
N LEU A 92 -1.90 -9.11 4.86
CA LEU A 92 -2.53 -8.68 6.11
C LEU A 92 -2.70 -7.16 6.19
N GLU A 93 -1.77 -6.37 5.64
CA GLU A 93 -1.82 -4.91 5.63
C GLU A 93 -3.13 -4.35 5.03
N VAL A 94 -3.81 -5.14 4.20
CA VAL A 94 -5.05 -4.77 3.53
C VAL A 94 -6.27 -5.59 3.95
N HIS A 95 -6.08 -6.71 4.64
CA HIS A 95 -7.17 -7.60 5.07
C HIS A 95 -7.39 -7.64 6.58
N ASP A 96 -6.31 -7.51 7.36
CA ASP A 96 -6.32 -7.58 8.81
C ASP A 96 -5.11 -6.83 9.39
N THR A 97 -5.28 -5.51 9.56
CA THR A 97 -4.21 -4.64 10.05
C THR A 97 -3.82 -4.93 11.49
N PHE A 98 -4.72 -5.50 12.29
CA PHE A 98 -4.43 -5.92 13.65
C PHE A 98 -3.43 -7.08 13.63
N THR A 99 -3.73 -8.13 12.87
CA THR A 99 -2.82 -9.28 12.71
C THR A 99 -1.52 -8.87 12.01
N ALA A 100 -1.56 -7.91 11.08
CA ALA A 100 -0.35 -7.35 10.46
C ALA A 100 0.57 -6.69 11.50
N GLN A 101 0.01 -5.91 12.42
CA GLN A 101 0.77 -5.25 13.50
C GLN A 101 1.35 -6.27 14.48
N GLU A 102 0.57 -7.29 14.85
CA GLU A 102 0.98 -8.32 15.80
C GLU A 102 2.11 -9.21 15.25
N LEU A 103 1.95 -9.72 14.03
CA LEU A 103 2.90 -10.68 13.45
C LEU A 103 4.11 -10.02 12.77
N TYR A 104 3.96 -8.79 12.30
CA TYR A 104 4.99 -8.09 11.52
C TYR A 104 5.20 -6.64 12.00
N PRO A 105 5.46 -6.42 13.30
CA PRO A 105 5.49 -5.08 13.89
C PRO A 105 6.50 -4.14 13.23
N GLU A 106 7.67 -4.64 12.81
CA GLU A 106 8.69 -3.85 12.13
C GLU A 106 8.25 -3.37 10.74
N LEU A 107 7.61 -4.24 9.95
CA LEU A 107 7.11 -3.90 8.63
C LEU A 107 5.91 -2.95 8.76
N PHE A 108 5.03 -3.22 9.72
CA PHE A 108 3.90 -2.36 10.04
C PHE A 108 4.34 -0.96 10.46
N ALA A 109 5.31 -0.85 11.37
CA ALA A 109 5.89 0.43 11.78
C ALA A 109 6.53 1.14 10.58
N SER A 110 7.33 0.43 9.77
CA SER A 110 7.96 1.00 8.59
C SER A 110 6.93 1.58 7.60
N PHE A 111 5.83 0.88 7.35
CA PHE A 111 4.72 1.41 6.55
C PHE A 111 4.15 2.71 7.13
N TRP A 112 3.85 2.73 8.43
CA TRP A 112 3.27 3.92 9.07
C TRP A 112 4.23 5.10 9.11
N ASP A 113 5.52 4.87 9.33
CA ASP A 113 6.54 5.91 9.24
C ASP A 113 6.59 6.52 7.84
N LYS A 114 6.56 5.70 6.79
CA LYS A 114 6.50 6.20 5.40
C LYS A 114 5.22 6.97 5.16
N ARG A 115 4.08 6.40 5.53
CA ARG A 115 2.77 7.05 5.35
C ARG A 115 2.73 8.41 6.05
N ASN A 116 3.21 8.49 7.28
CA ASN A 116 3.23 9.72 8.06
C ASN A 116 4.20 10.75 7.46
N SER A 117 5.41 10.34 7.06
CA SER A 117 6.36 11.21 6.38
C SER A 117 5.86 11.77 5.06
N MET A 118 4.99 11.04 4.36
CA MET A 118 4.39 11.48 3.09
C MET A 118 3.15 12.34 3.31
N SER A 119 2.43 12.15 4.42
CA SER A 119 1.28 12.99 4.78
C SER A 119 1.69 14.41 5.16
N THR A 120 2.89 14.59 5.72
CA THR A 120 3.42 15.90 6.13
C THR A 120 4.11 16.66 5.00
N GLN A 121 4.23 16.09 3.81
CA GLN A 121 4.83 16.73 2.63
C GLN A 121 3.84 17.63 1.85
N GLU A 122 2.70 18.00 2.44
CA GLU A 122 1.75 18.93 1.82
C GLU A 122 2.22 20.40 1.91
N VAL A 123 2.36 20.99 0.72
CA VAL A 123 2.45 22.42 0.35
C VAL A 123 3.78 23.14 0.60
N ARG A 124 4.65 23.13 -0.41
CA ARG A 124 5.35 24.37 -0.81
C ARG A 124 4.55 24.98 -1.96
N VAL A 125 3.86 26.09 -1.66
CA VAL A 125 3.32 27.03 -2.66
C VAL A 125 4.49 27.62 -3.44
#